data_AF-A0A817N077-F1
#
_entry.id   AF-A0A817N077-F1
#
_cell.length_a   1.000
_cell.length_b   1.000
_cell.length_c   1.000
_cell.angle_alpha   90.00
_cell.angle_beta   90.00
_cell.angle_gamma   90.00
#
_symmetry.space_group_name_H-M   'P 1'
#
loop_
_entity.id
_entity.type
_entity.pdbx_description
1 polymer ?
#
loop_
_entity_poly.entity_id
_entity_poly.type
_entity_poly.pdbx_seq_one_letter_code
_entity_poly.pdbx_strand_id
1 'polypeptide(L)'
;MNMGEGKTSVILPMLAVSLSSSDSSLVRVVVLKSLFPTNYQSLRYKLGGLLNRCVFHFSCRRDMNFNDEQINQIFNRLKQGLRNCDVTLTSPEDILSFDFLTIDKCRRNEFDVGRSMLIVQRWSKNIFS
;
A
#
# COMPACT_ATOMS: atom_id res chain seq x y z
N MET A 1 -17.80 11.79 18.92
CA MET A 1 -17.19 13.00 18.34
C MET A 1 -15.68 12.84 18.43
N ASN A 2 -15.01 12.44 17.35
CA ASN A 2 -13.57 12.11 17.35
C ASN A 2 -12.74 13.34 16.98
N MET A 3 -12.20 14.05 17.98
CA MET A 3 -11.35 15.24 17.77
C MET A 3 -10.04 14.98 17.00
N GLY A 4 -9.66 13.72 16.80
CA GLY A 4 -8.51 13.32 15.97
C GLY A 4 -8.81 13.26 14.46
N GLU A 5 -10.02 12.86 14.06
CA GLU A 5 -10.38 12.64 12.64
C GLU A 5 -10.31 13.93 11.82
N GLY A 6 -10.74 15.06 12.39
CA GLY A 6 -10.72 16.36 11.70
C GLY A 6 -9.30 16.83 11.35
N LYS A 7 -8.31 16.54 12.22
CA LYS A 7 -6.90 16.91 11.99
C LYS A 7 -6.24 15.96 11.00
N THR A 8 -6.40 14.65 11.21
CA THR A 8 -5.88 13.61 10.31
C THR A 8 -6.42 13.81 8.90
N SER A 9 -7.71 14.14 8.76
CA SER A 9 -8.32 14.41 7.46
C SER A 9 -7.62 15.54 6.69
N VAL A 10 -7.05 16.54 7.35
CA VAL A 10 -6.39 17.69 6.68
C VAL A 10 -4.89 17.50 6.55
N ILE A 11 -4.22 17.08 7.62
CA ILE A 11 -2.75 16.97 7.68
C ILE A 11 -2.26 15.80 6.81
N LEU A 12 -2.95 14.66 6.84
CA LEU A 12 -2.50 13.46 6.14
C LEU A 12 -2.43 13.65 4.61
N PRO A 13 -3.43 14.23 3.93
CA PRO A 13 -3.28 14.59 2.51
C PRO A 13 -2.13 15.56 2.24
N MET A 14 -1.92 16.58 3.08
CA MET A 14 -0.83 17.55 2.88
C MET A 14 0.54 16.85 2.95
N LEU A 15 0.76 16.01 3.97
CA LEU A 15 1.98 15.21 4.10
C LEU A 15 2.14 14.23 2.96
N ALA A 16 1.06 13.57 2.54
CA ALA A 16 1.11 12.62 1.44
C ALA A 16 1.55 13.30 0.14
N VAL A 17 1.07 14.51 -0.12
CA VAL A 17 1.48 15.31 -1.29
C VAL A 17 2.92 15.78 -1.18
N SER A 18 3.33 16.30 -0.02
CA SER A 18 4.70 16.79 0.16
C SER A 18 5.73 15.68 0.00
N LEU A 19 5.42 14.47 0.47
CA LEU A 19 6.32 13.31 0.38
C LEU A 19 6.30 12.63 -1.00
N SER A 20 5.19 12.69 -1.73
CA SER A 20 5.10 12.19 -3.13
C SER A 20 5.55 13.24 -4.14
N SER A 21 6.64 13.95 -3.84
CA SER A 21 7.20 15.00 -4.71
C SER A 21 8.23 14.48 -5.71
N SER A 22 8.74 13.26 -5.52
CA SER A 22 9.69 12.60 -6.43
C SER A 22 9.24 11.19 -6.79
N ASP A 23 9.70 10.71 -7.95
CA ASP A 23 9.52 9.35 -8.44
C ASP A 23 10.47 8.33 -7.78
N SER A 24 11.20 8.76 -6.75
CA SER A 24 12.17 7.93 -6.01
C SER A 24 11.57 7.25 -4.80
N SER A 25 10.43 7.72 -4.29
CA SER A 25 9.77 7.15 -3.11
C SER A 25 8.26 7.14 -3.26
N LEU A 26 7.65 6.00 -2.94
CA LEU A 26 6.21 5.85 -2.92
C LEU A 26 5.71 6.15 -1.51
N VAL A 27 4.65 6.96 -1.37
CA VAL A 27 4.10 7.25 -0.04
C VAL A 27 3.22 6.09 0.41
N ARG A 28 3.48 5.55 1.61
CA ARG A 28 2.61 4.56 2.27
C ARG A 28 2.05 5.11 3.55
N VAL A 29 0.74 5.27 3.56
CA VAL A 29 -0.03 5.54 4.76
C VAL A 29 -0.42 4.21 5.40
N VAL A 30 -0.02 4.01 6.66
CA VAL A 30 -0.40 2.85 7.46
C VAL A 30 -1.47 3.26 8.46
N VAL A 31 -2.64 2.63 8.41
CA VAL A 31 -3.77 2.92 9.32
C VAL A 31 -4.33 1.64 9.92
N LEU A 32 -4.93 1.74 11.10
CA LEU A 32 -5.71 0.65 11.69
C LEU A 32 -6.90 0.31 10.80
N LYS A 33 -7.29 -0.96 10.73
CA LYS A 33 -8.44 -1.42 9.92
C LYS A 33 -9.73 -0.66 10.20
N SER A 34 -10.00 -0.30 11.45
CA SER A 34 -11.18 0.50 11.85
C SER A 34 -11.17 1.91 11.26
N LEU A 35 -9.99 2.49 11.03
CA LEU A 35 -9.79 3.83 10.49
C LEU A 35 -9.63 3.83 8.97
N PHE A 36 -9.51 2.65 8.35
CA PHE A 36 -9.24 2.50 6.92
C PHE A 36 -10.31 3.19 6.05
N PRO A 37 -11.63 2.95 6.23
CA PRO A 37 -12.64 3.53 5.34
C PRO A 37 -12.65 5.06 5.40
N THR A 38 -12.57 5.63 6.60
CA THR A 38 -12.58 7.09 6.83
C THR A 38 -11.36 7.76 6.19
N ASN A 39 -10.17 7.19 6.39
CA ASN A 39 -8.94 7.75 5.80
C ASN A 39 -8.88 7.57 4.29
N TYR A 40 -9.34 6.42 3.78
CA TYR A 40 -9.43 6.17 2.34
C TYR A 40 -10.34 7.18 1.65
N GLN A 41 -11.53 7.42 2.21
CA GLN A 41 -12.47 8.38 1.64
C GLN A 41 -11.92 9.81 1.68
N SER A 42 -11.31 10.22 2.79
CA SER A 42 -10.73 11.56 2.92
C SER A 42 -9.56 11.77 1.94
N LEU A 43 -8.63 10.82 1.86
CA LEU A 43 -7.50 10.88 0.93
C LEU A 43 -7.99 10.86 -0.52
N ARG A 44 -8.93 9.99 -0.88
CA ARG A 44 -9.46 9.91 -2.24
C ARG A 44 -10.16 11.20 -2.66
N TYR A 45 -10.99 11.77 -1.78
CA TYR A 45 -11.69 13.02 -2.06
C TYR A 45 -10.70 14.18 -2.30
N LYS A 46 -9.67 14.29 -1.46
CA LYS A 46 -8.72 15.41 -1.50
C LYS A 46 -7.64 15.24 -2.58
N LEU A 47 -7.06 14.05 -2.71
CA LEU A 47 -5.97 13.80 -3.65
C LEU A 47 -6.48 13.49 -5.06
N GLY A 48 -7.52 12.66 -5.17
CA GLY A 48 -8.11 12.32 -6.45
C GLY A 48 -8.90 13.48 -7.06
N GLY A 49 -9.59 14.27 -6.22
CA GLY A 49 -10.38 15.41 -6.69
C GLY A 49 -9.56 16.65 -7.05
N LEU A 50 -8.47 16.94 -6.31
CA LEU A 50 -7.71 18.20 -6.49
C LEU A 50 -6.40 18.04 -7.24
N LEU A 51 -5.75 16.88 -7.12
CA LEU A 51 -4.38 16.67 -7.62
C LEU A 51 -4.29 15.59 -8.68
N ASN A 52 -5.42 14.99 -9.06
CA ASN A 52 -5.51 13.87 -9.99
C ASN A 52 -4.57 12.70 -9.63
N ARG A 53 -4.31 12.51 -8.32
CA ARG A 53 -3.48 11.43 -7.78
C ARG A 53 -4.36 10.31 -7.27
N CYS A 54 -3.99 9.07 -7.57
CA CYS A 54 -4.74 7.91 -7.14
C CYS A 54 -4.35 7.51 -5.71
N VAL A 55 -5.36 7.06 -4.94
CA VAL A 55 -5.16 6.42 -3.64
C VAL A 55 -5.39 4.93 -3.83
N PHE A 56 -4.31 4.16 -3.80
CA PHE A 56 -4.34 2.71 -3.97
C PHE A 56 -4.45 2.01 -2.61
N HIS A 57 -5.32 1.00 -2.52
CA HIS A 57 -5.42 0.14 -1.35
C HIS A 57 -4.58 -1.12 -1.56
N PHE A 58 -3.57 -1.32 -0.72
CA PHE A 58 -2.92 -2.62 -0.59
C PHE A 58 -3.59 -3.42 0.54
N SER A 59 -4.40 -4.41 0.17
CA SER A 59 -5.04 -5.33 1.11
C SER A 59 -4.51 -6.74 0.92
N CYS A 60 -4.24 -7.42 2.03
CA CYS A 60 -3.80 -8.80 2.01
C CYS A 60 -4.45 -9.55 3.16
N ARG A 61 -5.19 -10.61 2.82
CA ARG A 61 -5.78 -11.50 3.82
C ARG A 61 -4.95 -12.78 3.89
N ARG A 62 -4.82 -13.35 5.09
CA ARG A 62 -4.07 -14.58 5.33
C ARG A 62 -4.56 -15.81 4.57
N ASP A 63 -5.78 -15.79 4.04
CA ASP A 63 -6.38 -16.86 3.26
C ASP A 63 -6.19 -16.70 1.74
N MET A 64 -5.56 -15.60 1.30
CA MET A 64 -5.28 -15.38 -0.12
C MET A 64 -4.20 -16.34 -0.61
N ASN A 65 -4.48 -17.03 -1.70
CA ASN A 65 -3.52 -17.89 -2.37
C ASN A 65 -3.00 -17.20 -3.64
N PHE A 66 -1.88 -16.49 -3.53
CA PHE A 66 -1.29 -15.80 -4.67
C PHE A 66 -0.68 -16.76 -5.69
N ASN A 67 -0.81 -16.44 -6.97
CA ASN A 67 0.00 -16.99 -8.05
C ASN A 67 0.99 -15.93 -8.59
N ASP A 68 1.95 -16.34 -9.42
CA ASP A 68 2.97 -15.42 -9.96
C ASP A 68 2.36 -14.24 -10.74
N GLU A 69 1.29 -14.49 -11.49
CA GLU A 69 0.62 -13.44 -12.26
C GLU A 69 0.07 -12.34 -11.36
N GLN A 70 -0.64 -12.71 -10.28
CA GLN A 70 -1.19 -11.77 -9.31
C GLN A 70 -0.09 -10.96 -8.61
N ILE A 71 1.03 -11.59 -8.27
CA ILE A 71 2.17 -10.89 -7.66
C ILE A 71 2.79 -9.90 -8.64
N ASN A 72 2.93 -10.28 -9.92
CA ASN A 72 3.40 -9.37 -10.96
C ASN A 72 2.44 -8.20 -11.19
N GLN A 73 1.13 -8.43 -11.17
CA GLN A 73 0.13 -7.37 -11.26
C GLN A 73 0.22 -6.39 -10.07
N ILE A 74 0.37 -6.90 -8.85
CA ILE A 74 0.61 -6.07 -7.66
C ILE A 74 1.87 -5.24 -7.83
N PHE A 75 2.96 -5.86 -8.27
CA PHE A 75 4.24 -5.18 -8.44
C PHE A 75 4.16 -4.06 -9.49
N ASN A 76 3.50 -4.33 -10.62
CA ASN A 76 3.30 -3.35 -11.67
C ASN A 76 2.43 -2.17 -11.20
N ARG A 77 1.37 -2.42 -10.42
CA ARG A 77 0.57 -1.36 -9.81
C ARG A 77 1.39 -0.49 -8.86
N LEU A 78 2.26 -1.09 -8.05
CA LEU A 78 3.14 -0.32 -7.16
C LEU A 78 4.16 0.54 -7.94
N LYS A 79 4.74 0.00 -9.01
CA LYS A 79 5.64 0.78 -9.89
C LYS A 79 4.93 1.91 -10.63
N GLN A 80 3.70 1.67 -11.08
CA GLN A 80 2.86 2.72 -11.68
C GLN A 80 2.58 3.81 -10.66
N GLY A 81 2.21 3.43 -9.43
CA GLY A 81 1.99 4.37 -8.34
C GLY A 81 3.21 5.23 -8.03
N LEU A 82 4.41 4.64 -8.05
CA LEU A 82 5.66 5.37 -7.89
C LEU A 82 5.85 6.44 -8.97
N ARG A 83 5.64 6.08 -10.24
CA ARG A 83 5.78 7.01 -11.39
C ARG A 83 4.75 8.13 -11.38
N ASN A 84 3.56 7.83 -10.90
CA ASN A 84 2.44 8.78 -10.85
C ASN A 84 2.44 9.62 -9.56
N CYS A 85 3.39 9.39 -8.66
CA CYS A 85 3.38 9.98 -7.32
C CYS A 85 2.07 9.73 -6.56
N ASP A 86 1.52 8.53 -6.72
CA ASP A 86 0.29 8.08 -6.06
C ASP A 86 0.55 7.77 -4.57
N VAL A 87 -0.54 7.59 -3.82
CA VAL A 87 -0.49 7.28 -2.38
C VAL A 87 -1.04 5.89 -2.13
N THR A 88 -0.29 5.06 -1.41
CA THR A 88 -0.73 3.72 -0.99
C THR A 88 -1.28 3.78 0.43
N LEU A 89 -2.46 3.21 0.66
CA LEU A 89 -3.06 3.02 1.97
C LEU A 89 -3.07 1.52 2.30
N THR A 90 -2.62 1.15 3.49
CA THR A 90 -2.55 -0.24 3.97
C THR A 90 -2.78 -0.30 5.48
N SER A 91 -3.05 -1.50 6.01
CA SER A 91 -2.99 -1.76 7.45
C SER A 91 -1.76 -2.56 7.86
N PRO A 92 -1.32 -2.49 9.13
CA PRO A 92 -0.26 -3.38 9.65
C PRO A 92 -0.59 -4.85 9.43
N GLU A 93 -1.85 -5.23 9.58
CA GLU A 93 -2.32 -6.60 9.39
C GLU A 93 -2.19 -7.06 7.94
N ASP A 94 -2.39 -6.18 6.96
CA ASP A 94 -2.20 -6.50 5.55
C ASP A 94 -0.71 -6.72 5.23
N ILE A 95 0.18 -5.86 5.76
CA ILE A 95 1.63 -6.01 5.60
C ILE A 95 2.07 -7.36 6.19
N LEU A 96 1.66 -7.66 7.42
CA LEU A 96 2.00 -8.91 8.09
C LEU A 96 1.42 -10.12 7.37
N SER A 97 0.19 -10.03 6.86
CA SER A 97 -0.42 -11.13 6.11
C SER A 97 0.37 -11.44 4.84
N PHE A 98 0.86 -10.42 4.14
CA PHE A 98 1.72 -10.60 2.97
C PHE A 98 3.09 -11.21 3.33
N ASP A 99 3.66 -10.79 4.46
CA ASP A 99 4.89 -11.36 5.02
C ASP A 99 4.75 -12.85 5.35
N PHE A 100 3.68 -13.24 6.05
CA PHE A 100 3.41 -14.63 6.39
C PHE A 100 3.09 -15.50 5.16
N LEU A 101 2.30 -14.99 4.21
CA LEU A 101 1.98 -15.76 3.00
C LEU A 101 3.22 -16.06 2.16
N THR A 102 4.17 -15.14 2.09
CA THR A 102 5.45 -15.37 1.40
C THR A 102 6.24 -16.50 2.05
N ILE A 103 6.26 -16.55 3.39
CA ILE A 103 6.89 -17.65 4.13
C ILE A 103 6.13 -18.97 3.89
N ASP A 104 4.80 -18.93 3.89
CA ASP A 104 3.96 -20.12 3.66
C ASP A 104 4.19 -20.72 2.27
N LYS A 105 4.33 -19.89 1.22
CA LYS A 105 4.70 -20.35 -0.14
C LYS A 105 6.03 -21.11 -0.15
N CYS A 106 7.05 -20.58 0.52
CA CYS A 106 8.33 -21.27 0.66
C CYS A 106 8.18 -22.60 1.42
N ARG A 107 7.34 -22.65 2.46
CA ARG A 107 7.07 -23.90 3.22
C ARG A 107 6.34 -24.96 2.40
N ARG A 108 5.51 -24.56 1.44
CA ARG A 108 4.78 -25.45 0.52
C ARG A 108 5.60 -25.89 -0.70
N ASN A 109 6.88 -25.53 -0.77
CA ASN A 109 7.75 -25.73 -1.94
C ASN A 109 7.29 -24.98 -3.21
N GLU A 110 6.46 -23.94 -3.05
CA GLU A 110 6.05 -23.04 -4.14
C GLU A 110 7.08 -21.91 -4.31
N PHE A 111 8.32 -22.29 -4.63
CA PHE A 111 9.48 -21.38 -4.57
C PHE A 111 9.44 -20.26 -5.61
N ASP A 112 8.86 -20.49 -6.79
CA ASP A 112 8.76 -19.46 -7.84
C ASP A 112 7.88 -18.29 -7.36
N VAL A 113 6.67 -18.61 -6.89
CA VAL A 113 5.75 -17.63 -6.28
C VAL A 113 6.36 -16.99 -5.04
N GLY A 114 6.96 -17.78 -4.14
CA GLY A 114 7.62 -17.26 -2.95
C GLY A 114 8.76 -16.29 -3.27
N ARG A 115 9.53 -16.56 -4.33
CA ARG A 115 10.59 -15.67 -4.82
C ARG A 115 10.01 -14.38 -5.40
N SER A 116 8.98 -14.46 -6.23
CA SER A 116 8.28 -13.29 -6.77
C SER A 116 7.75 -12.40 -5.65
N MET A 117 7.12 -13.00 -4.63
CA MET A 117 6.62 -12.27 -3.45
C MET A 117 7.75 -11.60 -2.67
N LEU A 118 8.86 -12.31 -2.44
CA LEU A 118 10.03 -11.77 -1.73
C LEU A 118 10.66 -10.57 -2.46
N ILE A 119 10.68 -10.60 -3.80
CA ILE A 119 11.13 -9.45 -4.61
C ILE A 119 10.23 -8.24 -4.33
N VAL A 120 8.91 -8.42 -4.36
CA VAL A 120 7.96 -7.33 -4.06
C VAL A 120 8.13 -6.80 -2.64
N GLN A 121 8.31 -7.67 -1.64
CA GLN A 121 8.56 -7.26 -0.25
C GLN A 121 9.82 -6.42 -0.10
N ARG A 122 10.94 -6.89 -0.68
CA ARG A 122 12.22 -6.19 -0.59
C ARG A 122 12.16 -4.85 -1.31
N TRP A 123 11.59 -4.83 -2.51
CA TRP A 123 11.40 -3.59 -3.25
C TRP A 123 10.53 -2.61 -2.47
N SER A 124 9.42 -3.09 -1.91
CA SER A 124 8.53 -2.31 -1.05
C SER A 124 9.30 -1.70 0.13
N LYS A 125 10.11 -2.47 0.87
CA LYS A 125 10.83 -1.95 2.04
C LYS A 125 11.83 -0.83 1.70
N ASN A 126 12.36 -0.81 0.49
CA ASN A 126 13.34 0.20 0.06
C ASN A 126 12.70 1.44 -0.58
N ILE A 127 11.48 1.33 -1.10
CA ILE A 127 10.84 2.42 -1.87
C ILE A 127 9.85 3.26 -1.07
N PHE A 128 9.28 2.71 0.00
CA PHE A 128 8.27 3.43 0.76
C PHE A 128 8.93 4.44 1.71
N SER A 129 8.51 5.70 1.61
CA SER A 129 8.81 6.79 2.56
C SER A 129 7.82 6.83 3.72
#